data_AF-A0A165RW40-F1
#
_entry.id   AF-A0A165RW40-F1
#
_cell.length_a   1.000
_cell.length_b   1.000
_cell.length_c   1.000
_cell.angle_alpha   90.00
_cell.angle_beta   90.00
_cell.angle_gamma   90.00
#
_symmetry.space_group_name_H-M   'P 1'
#
loop_
_entity.id
_entity.type
_entity.pdbx_description
1 polymer ?
#
loop_
_entity_poly.entity_id
_entity_poly.type
_entity_poly.pdbx_seq_one_letter_code
_entity_poly.pdbx_strand_id
1 'polypeptide(L)'
;MGKKVSLQYDANADEHLPYVYLNHELIQTKLLEQGDVILKGANTTEKHYQEMRSAQEAAEKDTKGVWSYAGFVNENGYSDN
;
A
#
# COMPACT_ATOMS: atom_id res chain seq x y z
N MET A 1 20.28 -9.61 -14.56
CA MET A 1 20.86 -8.82 -13.45
C MET A 1 19.84 -8.75 -12.32
N GLY A 2 20.26 -8.97 -11.07
CA GLY A 2 19.37 -8.84 -9.91
C GLY A 2 19.04 -7.37 -9.63
N LYS A 3 17.86 -7.09 -9.06
CA LYS A 3 17.50 -5.75 -8.60
C LYS A 3 17.98 -5.56 -7.15
N LYS A 4 18.42 -4.34 -6.81
CA LYS A 4 18.83 -4.02 -5.44
C LYS A 4 17.58 -3.80 -4.60
N VAL A 5 17.46 -4.57 -3.52
CA VAL A 5 16.39 -4.46 -2.53
C VAL A 5 16.97 -3.85 -1.25
N SER A 6 16.25 -2.91 -0.65
CA SER A 6 16.58 -2.39 0.68
C SER A 6 15.33 -2.33 1.56
N LEU A 7 15.52 -2.59 2.84
CA LEU A 7 14.47 -2.56 3.86
C LEU A 7 14.67 -1.34 4.76
N GLN A 8 13.59 -0.67 5.10
CA GLN A 8 13.58 0.41 6.08
C GLN A 8 12.50 0.13 7.12
N TYR A 9 12.89 0.12 8.38
CA TYR A 9 11.99 -0.01 9.52
C TYR A 9 11.62 1.39 10.03
N ASP A 10 10.41 1.52 10.54
CA ASP A 10 9.91 2.75 11.15
C ASP A 10 9.53 2.48 12.61
N ALA A 11 10.02 3.34 13.50
CA ALA A 11 9.75 3.24 14.93
C ALA A 11 8.29 3.49 15.28
N ASN A 12 7.54 4.14 14.39
CA ASN A 12 6.10 4.38 14.53
C ASN A 12 5.26 3.29 13.86
N ALA A 13 5.88 2.33 13.16
CA ALA A 13 5.21 1.19 12.55
C ALA A 13 5.41 -0.07 13.40
N ASP A 14 4.74 -1.17 13.02
CA ASP A 14 5.07 -2.49 13.54
C ASP A 14 6.54 -2.82 13.18
N GLU A 15 7.36 -3.08 14.19
CA GLU A 15 8.80 -3.35 14.04
C GLU A 15 9.10 -4.59 13.18
N HIS A 16 8.11 -5.46 12.95
CA HIS A 16 8.23 -6.63 12.09
C HIS A 16 7.88 -6.36 10.63
N LEU A 17 7.35 -5.17 10.29
CA LEU A 17 6.87 -4.84 8.94
C LEU A 17 7.72 -3.72 8.29
N PRO A 18 8.77 -4.07 7.53
CA PRO A 18 9.60 -3.08 6.87
C PRO A 18 8.94 -2.48 5.62
N TYR A 19 9.26 -1.21 5.35
CA TYR A 19 9.12 -0.61 4.04
C TYR A 19 10.13 -1.21 3.07
N VAL A 20 9.67 -1.63 1.89
CA VAL A 20 10.48 -2.33 0.90
C VAL A 20 10.78 -1.40 -0.25
N TYR A 21 12.06 -1.22 -0.53
CA TYR A 21 12.53 -0.39 -1.63
C TYR A 21 13.20 -1.23 -2.71
N LEU A 22 12.84 -0.94 -3.96
CA LEU A 22 13.46 -1.51 -5.15
C LEU A 22 14.01 -0.36 -5.99
N ASN A 23 15.33 -0.31 -6.21
CA ASN A 23 15.96 0.81 -6.92
C ASN A 23 15.56 2.22 -6.38
N HIS A 24 15.39 2.33 -5.05
CA HIS A 24 14.93 3.53 -4.33
C HIS A 24 13.44 3.88 -4.47
N GLU A 25 12.63 3.03 -5.10
CA GLU A 25 11.17 3.19 -5.15
C GLU A 25 10.51 2.40 -4.01
N LEU A 26 9.59 3.03 -3.28
CA LEU A 26 8.80 2.39 -2.25
C LEU A 26 7.74 1.49 -2.90
N ILE A 27 7.92 0.17 -2.78
CA ILE A 27 7.09 -0.80 -3.49
C ILE A 27 5.65 -0.79 -3.00
N GLN A 28 5.42 -0.60 -1.70
CA GLN A 28 4.08 -0.51 -1.13
C GLN A 28 3.25 0.60 -1.82
N THR A 29 3.82 1.79 -2.03
CA THR A 29 3.16 2.87 -2.77
C THR A 29 2.82 2.44 -4.19
N LYS A 30 3.73 1.75 -4.89
CA LYS A 30 3.50 1.27 -6.27
C LYS A 30 2.38 0.25 -6.38
N LEU A 31 2.28 -0.68 -5.43
CA LEU A 31 1.19 -1.64 -5.38
C LEU A 31 -0.15 -0.96 -5.10
N LEU A 32 -0.16 0.04 -4.22
CA LEU A 32 -1.36 0.84 -3.92
C LEU A 32 -1.80 1.67 -5.13
N GLU A 33 -0.87 2.33 -5.83
CA GLU A 33 -1.14 3.13 -7.04
C GLU A 33 -1.81 2.31 -8.16
N GLN A 34 -1.49 1.01 -8.28
CA GLN A 34 -2.10 0.10 -9.25
C GLN A 34 -3.39 -0.54 -8.74
N GLY A 35 -3.72 -0.38 -7.46
CA GLY A 35 -4.86 -1.05 -6.84
C GLY A 35 -4.66 -2.56 -6.68
N ASP A 36 -3.42 -3.04 -6.61
CA ASP A 36 -3.13 -4.47 -6.41
C ASP A 36 -3.31 -4.88 -4.94
N VAL A 37 -3.24 -3.91 -4.03
CA VAL A 37 -3.36 -4.11 -2.58
C VAL A 37 -4.17 -2.97 -1.95
N ILE A 38 -4.57 -3.15 -0.70
CA ILE A 38 -5.18 -2.11 0.14
C ILE A 38 -4.28 -1.78 1.32
N LEU A 39 -4.28 -0.51 1.73
CA LEU A 39 -3.66 -0.02 2.95
C LEU A 39 -4.51 -0.44 4.14
N LYS A 40 -3.98 -1.32 4.99
CA LYS A 40 -4.65 -1.83 6.18
C LYS A 40 -3.74 -1.77 7.39
N GLY A 41 -4.29 -1.33 8.52
CA GLY A 41 -3.56 -1.31 9.80
C GLY A 41 -2.51 -0.20 9.94
N ALA A 42 -2.35 0.67 8.94
CA ALA A 42 -1.42 1.79 9.01
C ALA A 42 -1.95 2.91 9.90
N ASN A 43 -1.09 3.49 10.73
CA ASN A 43 -1.42 4.64 11.57
C ASN A 43 -0.97 5.96 10.93
N THR A 44 -1.59 7.07 11.34
CA THR A 44 -1.36 8.40 10.74
C THR A 44 0.03 9.00 11.04
N THR A 45 0.80 8.42 11.96
CA THR A 45 2.13 8.88 12.36
C THR A 45 3.27 8.10 11.69
N GLU A 46 2.94 7.06 10.94
CA GLU A 46 3.89 6.32 10.11
C GLU A 46 4.47 7.21 9.01
N LYS A 47 5.77 7.02 8.74
CA LYS A 47 6.59 7.84 7.85
C LYS A 47 5.99 8.04 6.47
N HIS A 48 5.38 6.99 5.92
CA HIS A 48 4.84 6.98 4.56
C HIS A 48 3.30 6.94 4.52
N TYR A 49 2.64 7.15 5.66
CA TYR A 49 1.18 7.05 5.73
C TYR A 49 0.48 7.93 4.69
N GLN A 50 0.85 9.21 4.62
CA GLN A 50 0.23 10.16 3.70
C GLN A 50 0.45 9.76 2.23
N GLU A 51 1.68 9.38 1.87
CA GLU A 51 2.02 8.93 0.52
C GLU A 51 1.21 7.68 0.12
N MET A 52 1.17 6.67 0.99
CA MET A 52 0.42 5.44 0.76
C MET A 52 -1.09 5.67 0.70
N ARG A 53 -1.62 6.54 1.58
CA ARG A 53 -3.04 6.88 1.59
C ARG A 53 -3.44 7.57 0.29
N SER A 54 -2.67 8.56 -0.16
CA SER A 54 -2.92 9.25 -1.42
C SER A 54 -2.81 8.31 -2.64
N ALA A 55 -1.85 7.38 -2.65
CA ALA A 55 -1.73 6.38 -3.71
C ALA A 55 -2.98 5.48 -3.81
N GLN A 56 -3.50 5.02 -2.66
CA GLN A 56 -4.74 4.24 -2.65
C GLN A 56 -5.93 5.07 -3.14
N GLU A 57 -6.09 6.30 -2.64
CA GLU A 57 -7.21 7.18 -3.04
C GLU A 57 -7.20 7.43 -4.56
N ALA A 58 -6.02 7.55 -5.17
CA ALA A 58 -5.89 7.64 -6.61
C ALA A 58 -6.36 6.35 -7.32
N ALA A 59 -5.95 5.18 -6.84
CA ALA A 59 -6.38 3.91 -7.42
C ALA A 59 -7.88 3.64 -7.25
N GLU A 60 -8.46 4.04 -6.10
CA GLU A 60 -9.88 3.96 -5.82
C GLU A 60 -10.68 4.86 -6.78
N LYS A 61 -10.25 6.12 -6.94
CA LYS A 61 -10.88 7.08 -7.85
C LYS A 61 -10.81 6.64 -9.31
N ASP A 62 -9.69 6.04 -9.72
CA ASP A 62 -9.47 5.54 -11.07
C ASP A 62 -10.01 4.12 -11.27
N THR A 63 -10.67 3.54 -10.26
CA THR A 63 -11.24 2.18 -10.24
C THR A 63 -10.24 1.09 -10.72
N LYS A 64 -8.99 1.17 -10.28
CA LYS A 64 -7.92 0.22 -10.66
C LYS A 64 -7.93 -1.06 -9.82
N GLY A 65 -7.47 -2.17 -10.39
CA GLY A 65 -7.22 -3.42 -9.66
C GLY A 65 -8.42 -3.88 -8.84
N VAL A 66 -8.23 -4.05 -7.53
CA VAL A 66 -9.28 -4.46 -6.57
C VAL A 66 -10.47 -3.50 -6.52
N TRP A 67 -10.28 -2.23 -6.89
CA TRP A 67 -11.33 -1.19 -6.93
C TRP A 67 -12.20 -1.27 -8.18
N SER A 68 -11.80 -2.04 -9.19
CA SER A 68 -12.59 -2.23 -10.43
C SER A 68 -13.82 -3.12 -10.23
N TYR A 69 -13.84 -3.92 -9.15
CA TYR A 69 -14.95 -4.79 -8.82
C TYR A 69 -15.80 -4.21 -7.69
N ALA A 70 -17.01 -3.80 -8.02
CA ALA A 70 -17.95 -3.23 -7.06
C ALA A 70 -18.25 -4.23 -5.93
N GLY A 71 -18.09 -3.79 -4.68
CA GLY A 71 -18.35 -4.60 -3.48
C GLY A 71 -17.19 -5.52 -3.07
N PHE A 72 -16.09 -5.59 -3.83
CA PHE A 72 -14.91 -6.34 -3.42
C PHE A 72 -14.24 -5.68 -2.22
N VAL A 73 -13.91 -4.39 -2.29
CA VAL A 73 -13.46 -3.63 -1.12
C VAL A 73 -14.67 -3.03 -0.41
N ASN A 74 -14.77 -3.26 0.89
CA ASN A 74 -15.83 -2.71 1.74
C ASN A 74 -15.24 -2.22 3.08
N GLU A 75 -16.09 -1.66 3.94
CA GLU A 75 -15.69 -1.14 5.27
C GLU A 75 -15.00 -2.15 6.18
N ASN A 76 -15.16 -3.46 5.92
CA ASN A 76 -14.54 -4.55 6.66
C ASN A 76 -13.22 -5.06 6.03
N GLY A 77 -12.77 -4.46 4.92
CA GLY A 77 -11.52 -4.79 4.24
C GLY A 77 -11.75 -5.33 2.84
N TYR A 78 -12.21 -6.56 2.68
CA TYR A 78 -12.56 -7.13 1.38
C TYR A 78 -13.61 -8.24 1.54
N SER A 79 -14.43 -8.47 0.52
CA SER A 79 -15.35 -9.60 0.45
C SER A 79 -14.70 -10.77 -0.30
N ASP A 80 -14.56 -11.90 0.39
CA ASP A 80 -14.42 -13.20 -0.25
C ASP A 80 -15.83 -13.67 -0.61
N ASN A 81 -16.28 -13.37 -1.84
CA ASN A 81 -17.46 -14.06 -2.38
C ASN A 81 -17.09 -15.49 -2.78
#